data_AF-A0A2U3LA68-F1
#
_entry.id   AF-A0A2U3LA68-F1
#
_cell.length_a   1.000
_cell.length_b   1.000
_cell.length_c   1.000
_cell.angle_alpha   90.00
_cell.angle_beta   90.00
_cell.angle_gamma   90.00
#
_symmetry.space_group_name_H-M   'P 1'
#
loop_
_entity.id
_entity.type
_entity.pdbx_description
1 polymer ?
#
loop_
_entity_poly.entity_id
_entity_poly.type
_entity_poly.pdbx_seq_one_letter_code
_entity_poly.pdbx_strand_id
1 'polypeptide(L)' 'MELIETSTFTRQITALMSDEDYGVFQSRLAANPGLGARIKGGGGIRKIR' A
#
# COMPACT_ATOMS: atom_id res chain seq x y z
N MET A 1 12.99 -4.54 3.72
CA MET A 1 11.80 -3.67 3.69
C MET A 1 10.74 -4.38 4.48
N GLU A 2 10.07 -3.69 5.40
CA GLU A 2 8.95 -4.24 6.17
C GLU A 2 7.67 -3.53 5.75
N LEU A 3 6.60 -4.28 5.52
CA LEU A 3 5.27 -3.74 5.22
C LEU A 3 4.37 -4.04 6.42
N ILE A 4 3.93 -3.00 7.11
CA ILE A 4 3.10 -3.11 8.30
C ILE A 4 1.69 -2.69 7.92
N GLU A 5 0.73 -3.58 8.15
CA GLU A 5 -0.68 -3.32 7.89
C GLU A 5 -1.38 -2.77 9.15
N THR A 6 -2.32 -1.86 8.93
CA THR A 6 -3.27 -1.46 9.98
C THR A 6 -4.52 -2.32 9.91
N SER A 7 -5.22 -2.50 11.03
CA SER A 7 -6.42 -3.35 11.08
C SER A 7 -7.50 -2.96 10.06
N THR A 8 -7.71 -1.65 9.85
CA THR A 8 -8.63 -1.16 8.82
C THR A 8 -8.18 -1.53 7.41
N PHE A 9 -6.88 -1.43 7.13
CA PHE A 9 -6.31 -1.79 5.83
C PHE A 9 -6.48 -3.28 5.55
N THR A 10 -6.06 -4.16 6.47
CA THR A 10 -6.16 -5.62 6.31
C THR A 10 -7.61 -6.06 6.04
N ARG A 11 -8.58 -5.52 6.78
CA ARG A 11 -10.01 -5.83 6.57
C ARG A 11 -10.50 -5.39 5.18
N GLN A 12 -10.03 -4.26 4.67
CA GLN A 12 -10.49 -3.74 3.38
C GLN A 12 -9.77 -4.42 2.21
N ILE A 13 -8.46 -4.60 2.28
CA ILE A 13 -7.68 -5.15 1.17
C ILE A 13 -8.10 -6.59 0.87
N THR A 14 -8.34 -7.41 1.90
CA THR A 14 -8.83 -8.79 1.77
C THR A 14 -10.22 -8.90 1.13
N ALA A 15 -11.03 -7.84 1.20
CA ALA A 15 -12.35 -7.80 0.57
C ALA A 15 -12.33 -7.18 -0.84
N LEU A 16 -11.29 -6.40 -1.17
CA LEU A 16 -11.22 -5.56 -2.37
C LEU A 16 -10.21 -6.05 -3.41
N MET A 17 -9.28 -6.93 -3.02
CA MET A 17 -8.17 -7.37 -3.86
C MET A 17 -7.87 -8.86 -3.61
N SER A 18 -7.48 -9.58 -4.65
CA SER A 18 -7.02 -10.96 -4.51
C SER A 18 -5.64 -11.01 -3.84
N ASP A 19 -5.31 -12.14 -3.21
CA ASP A 19 -3.99 -12.32 -2.59
C ASP A 19 -2.85 -12.23 -3.62
N GLU A 20 -3.08 -12.69 -4.86
CA GLU A 20 -2.10 -12.62 -5.95
C GLU A 20 -1.82 -11.16 -6.34
N ASP A 21 -2.86 -10.37 -6.62
CA ASP A 21 -2.71 -8.96 -6.96
C ASP A 21 -2.08 -8.16 -5.82
N TYR A 22 -2.45 -8.50 -4.57
CA TYR A 22 -1.88 -7.87 -3.39
C TYR A 22 -0.38 -8.18 -3.25
N GLY A 23 0.05 -9.43 -3.49
CA GLY A 23 1.46 -9.82 -3.50
C GLY A 23 2.28 -9.10 -4.58
N VAL A 24 1.72 -8.91 -5.77
CA VAL A 24 2.34 -8.11 -6.84
C VAL A 24 2.47 -6.64 -6.40
N PHE A 25 1.44 -6.08 -5.78
CA PHE A 25 1.46 -4.72 -5.26
C PHE A 25 2.52 -4.53 -4.17
N GLN A 26 2.59 -5.44 -3.20
CA GLN A 26 3.60 -5.45 -2.14
C GLN A 26 5.02 -5.48 -2.73
N SER A 27 5.26 -6.32 -3.73
CA SER A 27 6.55 -6.43 -4.42
C SER A 27 6.95 -5.12 -5.11
N ARG A 28 5.99 -4.48 -5.81
CA ARG A 28 6.22 -3.16 -6.44
C ARG A 28 6.53 -2.06 -5.43
N LEU A 29 5.82 -2.05 -4.29
CA LEU A 29 6.05 -1.08 -3.22
C LEU A 29 7.42 -1.31 -2.54
N ALA A 30 7.80 -2.57 -2.33
CA ALA A 30 9.10 -2.94 -1.78
C ALA A 30 10.27 -2.47 -2.67
N ALA A 31 10.12 -2.60 -3.99
CA ALA A 31 11.11 -2.14 -4.97
C ALA A 31 11.18 -0.61 -5.10
N ASN A 32 10.06 0.10 -4.86
CA ASN A 32 10.01 1.56 -4.94
C ASN A 32 9.17 2.17 -3.79
N PRO A 33 9.79 2.46 -2.63
CA PRO A 33 9.11 3.09 -1.50
C PRO A 33 8.52 4.47 -1.83
N GLY A 34 9.03 5.14 -2.87
CA GLY A 34 8.55 6.44 -3.33
C GLY A 34 7.31 6.36 -4.22
N LEU A 35 6.79 5.17 -4.50
CA LEU A 35 5.64 4.96 -5.36
C LEU A 35 4.39 5.68 -4.81
N GLY A 36 3.62 6.29 -5.71
CA GLY A 36 2.41 7.05 -5.38
C GLY A 36 2.63 8.55 -5.20
N ALA A 37 1.52 9.28 -5.33
CA ALA A 37 1.51 10.72 -5.18
C ALA A 37 1.53 11.12 -3.70
N ARG A 38 2.39 12.09 -3.33
CA ARG A 38 2.39 12.65 -1.97
C ARG A 38 1.09 13.41 -1.73
N ILE A 39 0.47 13.20 -0.57
CA ILE A 39 -0.70 13.96 -0.14
C ILE A 39 -0.22 15.24 0.57
N LYS A 40 -0.56 16.41 0.03
CA LYS A 40 -0.19 17.71 0.63
C LYS A 40 -0.82 17.84 2.02
N GLY A 41 -0.02 18.25 3.00
CA GLY A 41 -0.46 18.33 4.41
C GLY A 41 -0.62 16.97 5.11
N GLY A 42 -0.40 15.85 4.42
CA GLY A 42 -0.58 14.50 4.97
C GLY A 42 0.63 13.94 5.72
N GLY A 43 1.57 14.76 6.18
CA GLY A 43 2.69 14.29 7.01
C GLY A 43 3.62 13.25 6.37
N GLY A 44 3.67 13.17 5.03
CA GLY A 44 4.49 12.18 4.30
C GLY A 44 3.72 11.01 3.72
N ILE A 45 2.40 10.91 3.97
CA ILE A 45 1.53 9.89 3.38
C ILE A 45 1.51 10.00 1.84
N ARG A 46 1.48 8.84 1.17
CA ARG A 46 1.37 8.70 -0.28
C ARG A 46 0.11 7.91 -0.65
N LYS A 47 -0.43 8.21 -1.84
CA LYS A 47 -1.57 7.49 -2.43
C LYS A 47 -1.16 6.86 -3.75
N ILE A 48 -1.41 5.56 -3.86
CA ILE A 48 -1.24 4.77 -5.09
C ILE A 48 -2.64 4.41 -5.60
N ARG A 49 -2.80 4.34 -6.92
CA ARG A 49 -4.05 3.96 -7.60
C ARG A 49 -4.01 2.50 -7.98
#